data_AF-A0A6A3S0Y1-F1
#
_entry.id   AF-A0A6A3S0Y1-F1
#
_cell.length_a   1.000
_cell.length_b   1.000
_cell.length_c   1.000
_cell.angle_alpha   90.00
_cell.angle_beta   90.00
_cell.angle_gamma   90.00
#
_symmetry.space_group_name_H-M   'P 1'
#
loop_
_entity.id
_entity.type
_entity.pdbx_description
1 polymer ?
#
loop_
_entity_poly.entity_id
_entity_poly.type
_entity_poly.pdbx_seq_one_letter_code
_entity_poly.pdbx_strand_id
1 'polypeptide(L)'
;MKAFDSVAEKCRAVEGFVKKDGPAIRTRFYRLVRVHRADERSSLRSSGTTEEYEERDVLLEDIVCSMDNWKEKTEQERTMERAKIQGIETSGELMRRLAMDELRGDEEDADDSCAAGDG
;
A
#
# COMPACT_ATOMS: atom_id res chain seq x y z
N MET A 1 3.86 18.63 8.47
CA MET A 1 4.80 18.08 7.47
C MET A 1 6.17 18.72 7.68
N LYS A 2 7.01 18.15 8.57
CA LYS A 2 8.28 18.76 9.03
C LYS A 2 9.54 18.25 8.30
N ALA A 3 9.42 17.14 7.56
CA ALA A 3 10.57 16.48 6.94
C ALA A 3 11.33 17.41 5.97
N PHE A 4 10.60 18.11 5.10
CA PHE A 4 11.24 19.02 4.14
C PHE A 4 11.79 20.30 4.77
N ASP A 5 11.31 20.70 5.95
CA ASP A 5 11.93 21.82 6.69
C ASP A 5 13.30 21.41 7.24
N SER A 6 13.43 20.15 7.72
CA SER A 6 14.73 19.58 8.13
C SER A 6 15.68 19.44 6.93
N VAL A 7 15.18 18.99 5.77
CA VAL A 7 15.97 18.96 4.54
C VAL A 7 16.41 20.37 4.15
N ALA A 8 15.51 21.35 4.22
CA ALA A 8 15.83 22.75 3.93
C ALA A 8 16.90 23.31 4.87
N GLU A 9 16.90 22.93 6.14
CA GLU A 9 17.95 23.30 7.09
C GLU A 9 19.31 22.70 6.72
N LYS A 10 19.36 21.40 6.39
CA LYS A 10 20.58 20.75 5.90
C LYS A 10 21.09 21.41 4.62
N CYS A 11 20.19 21.72 3.68
CA CYS A 11 20.52 22.45 2.46
C CYS A 11 21.10 23.84 2.76
N ARG A 12 20.61 24.56 3.77
CA ARG A 12 21.15 25.88 4.16
C ARG A 12 22.55 25.81 4.76
N ALA A 13 22.92 24.68 5.36
CA ALA A 13 24.24 24.46 5.96
C ALA A 13 25.33 24.17 4.91
N VAL A 14 24.95 23.80 3.68
CA VAL A 14 25.89 23.54 2.59
C VAL A 14 26.21 24.85 1.86
N GLU A 15 27.48 25.24 1.85
CA GLU A 15 27.94 26.43 1.15
C GLU A 15 27.69 26.31 -0.37
N GLY A 16 27.25 27.39 -1.00
CA GLY A 16 26.87 27.40 -2.42
C GLY A 16 25.51 26.76 -2.73
N PHE A 17 24.84 26.11 -1.77
CA PHE A 17 23.52 25.53 -1.99
C PHE A 17 22.40 26.57 -1.84
N VAL A 18 21.33 26.41 -2.63
CA VAL A 18 20.23 27.38 -2.67
C VAL A 18 19.45 27.37 -1.34
N LYS A 19 19.40 28.51 -0.68
CA LYS A 19 18.60 28.71 0.53
C LYS A 19 17.12 28.85 0.19
N LYS A 20 16.34 27.81 0.47
CA LYS A 20 14.88 27.77 0.28
C LYS A 20 14.19 27.24 1.54
N ASP A 21 12.88 27.43 1.61
CA ASP A 21 12.01 26.85 2.62
C ASP A 21 11.57 25.42 2.24
N GLY A 22 11.06 24.67 3.23
CA GLY A 22 10.66 23.28 3.03
C GLY A 22 9.69 23.07 1.87
N PRO A 23 8.63 23.88 1.71
CA PRO A 23 7.71 23.78 0.57
C PRO A 23 8.38 23.95 -0.80
N ALA A 24 9.33 24.88 -0.96
CA ALA A 24 10.04 25.05 -2.22
C ALA A 24 11.03 23.90 -2.48
N ILE A 25 11.73 23.41 -1.45
CA ILE A 25 12.60 22.23 -1.56
C ILE A 25 11.78 21.00 -1.97
N ARG A 26 10.62 20.78 -1.32
CA ARG A 26 9.69 19.70 -1.67
C ARG A 26 9.24 19.78 -3.13
N THR A 27 8.87 20.96 -3.58
CA THR A 27 8.44 21.18 -4.98
C THR A 27 9.57 20.85 -5.95
N ARG A 28 10.81 21.26 -5.64
CA ARG A 28 11.99 20.95 -6.45
C ARG A 28 12.29 19.45 -6.44
N PHE A 29 12.22 18.79 -5.28
CA PHE A 29 12.42 17.35 -5.13
C PHE A 29 11.45 16.56 -6.03
N TYR A 30 10.14 16.84 -5.94
CA TYR A 30 9.16 16.14 -6.78
C TYR A 30 9.34 16.42 -8.27
N ARG A 31 9.81 17.62 -8.63
CA ARG A 31 10.15 17.90 -10.03
C ARG A 31 11.29 17.02 -10.51
N LEU A 32 12.37 16.88 -9.72
CA LEU A 32 13.51 16.02 -10.07
C LEU A 32 13.08 14.56 -10.24
N VAL A 33 12.35 14.01 -9.28
CA VAL A 33 11.82 12.64 -9.35
C VAL A 33 10.94 12.45 -10.58
N ARG A 34 10.08 13.42 -10.92
CA ARG A 34 9.20 13.34 -12.08
C ARG A 34 9.99 13.34 -13.39
N VAL A 35 11.00 14.20 -13.51
CA VAL A 35 11.84 14.29 -14.70
C VAL A 35 12.64 13.01 -14.88
N HIS A 36 13.31 12.53 -13.83
CA HIS A 36 14.06 11.26 -13.83
C HIS A 36 13.20 10.10 -14.36
N ARG A 37 12.02 9.88 -13.77
CA ARG A 37 11.10 8.82 -14.21
C ARG A 37 10.62 8.98 -15.66
N ALA A 38 10.55 10.20 -16.19
CA ALA A 38 10.17 10.44 -17.58
C ALA A 38 11.33 10.11 -18.52
N ASP A 39 12.55 10.46 -18.11
CA ASP A 39 13.79 10.22 -18.85
C ASP A 39 14.11 8.72 -18.89
N GLU A 40 14.01 8.01 -17.77
CA GLU A 40 14.12 6.53 -17.72
C GLU A 40 13.13 5.86 -18.67
N ARG A 41 11.87 6.31 -18.70
CA ARG A 41 10.87 5.78 -19.63
C ARG A 41 11.23 6.06 -21.08
N SER A 42 11.96 7.14 -21.36
CA SER A 42 12.42 7.49 -22.70
C SER A 42 13.66 6.70 -23.11
N SER A 43 14.62 6.52 -22.20
CA SER A 43 15.79 5.66 -22.33
C SER A 43 15.40 4.20 -22.60
N LEU A 44 14.51 3.62 -21.78
CA LEU A 44 14.02 2.24 -21.96
C LEU A 44 13.37 2.02 -23.33
N ARG A 45 12.72 3.04 -23.90
CA ARG A 45 12.14 2.97 -25.26
C ARG A 45 13.20 3.05 -26.37
N SER A 46 14.38 3.55 -26.05
CA SER A 46 15.47 3.81 -27.00
C SER A 46 16.65 2.85 -26.84
N SER A 47 16.54 1.85 -25.93
CA SER A 47 17.67 1.03 -25.50
C SER A 47 18.25 0.18 -26.63
N GLY A 48 19.38 0.66 -27.14
CA GLY A 48 20.33 0.00 -28.03
C GLY A 48 21.73 0.64 -27.98
N THR A 49 21.95 1.63 -27.11
CA THR A 49 23.19 2.41 -26.99
C THR A 49 23.60 2.57 -25.53
N THR A 50 24.91 2.59 -25.27
CA THR A 50 25.49 2.79 -23.94
C THR A 50 25.18 4.20 -23.43
N GLU A 51 24.40 4.32 -22.37
CA GLU A 51 24.15 5.61 -21.71
C GLU A 51 25.17 5.85 -20.60
N GLU A 52 25.77 7.03 -20.58
CA GLU A 52 26.60 7.48 -19.47
C GLU A 52 25.68 8.11 -18.41
N TYR A 53 25.70 7.53 -17.21
CA TYR A 53 24.93 8.04 -16.06
C TYR A 53 25.78 9.04 -15.27
N GLU A 54 25.27 10.24 -15.02
CA GLU A 54 25.90 11.16 -14.08
C GLU A 54 25.66 10.69 -12.63
N GLU A 55 26.54 11.08 -11.69
CA GLU A 55 26.36 10.79 -10.26
C GLU A 55 24.96 11.20 -9.76
N ARG A 56 24.42 12.29 -10.30
CA ARG A 56 23.06 12.76 -10.04
C ARG A 56 22.01 11.69 -10.36
N ASP A 57 22.13 11.01 -11.49
CA ASP A 57 21.14 10.05 -11.96
C ASP A 57 21.17 8.79 -11.11
N VAL A 58 22.37 8.35 -10.70
CA VAL A 58 22.53 7.24 -9.74
C VAL A 58 21.90 7.57 -8.39
N LEU A 59 22.12 8.78 -7.87
CA LEU A 59 21.51 9.21 -6.61
C LEU A 59 19.98 9.33 -6.71
N LEU A 60 19.47 9.83 -7.84
CA LEU A 60 18.03 9.92 -8.07
C LEU A 60 17.41 8.53 -8.19
N GLU A 61 18.10 7.58 -8.82
CA GLU A 61 17.67 6.19 -8.92
C GLU A 61 17.57 5.52 -7.55
N ASP A 62 18.59 5.66 -6.71
CA ASP A 62 18.58 5.11 -5.35
C ASP A 62 17.43 5.69 -4.51
N ILE A 63 17.21 7.00 -4.60
CA ILE A 63 16.08 7.67 -3.93
C ILE A 63 14.74 7.14 -4.44
N VAL A 64 14.56 7.01 -5.75
CA VAL A 64 13.31 6.52 -6.36
C VAL A 64 13.04 5.08 -5.95
N CYS A 65 14.06 4.22 -6.03
CA CYS A 65 13.99 2.83 -5.61
C CYS A 65 13.59 2.71 -4.13
N SER A 66 14.22 3.47 -3.24
CA SER A 66 13.87 3.51 -1.81
C SER A 66 12.43 3.96 -1.57
N MET A 67 11.96 4.97 -2.30
CA MET A 67 10.57 5.45 -2.21
C MET A 67 9.56 4.40 -2.67
N ASP A 68 9.84 3.68 -3.75
CA ASP A 68 8.92 2.70 -4.30
C ASP A 68 8.91 1.41 -3.47
N ASN A 69 10.07 0.96 -2.97
CA ASN A 69 10.16 -0.15 -2.01
C ASN A 69 9.36 0.13 -0.75
N TRP A 70 9.43 1.36 -0.22
CA TRP A 70 8.65 1.75 0.95
C TRP A 70 7.14 1.75 0.68
N LYS A 71 6.72 2.25 -0.49
CA LYS A 71 5.30 2.21 -0.89
C LYS A 71 4.80 0.79 -1.05
N GLU A 72 5.57 -0.06 -1.71
CA GLU A 72 5.21 -1.45 -1.93
C GLU A 72 5.05 -2.17 -0.61
N LYS A 73 6.03 -2.06 0.30
CA LYS A 73 5.94 -2.63 1.64
C LYS A 73 4.70 -2.16 2.38
N THR A 74 4.42 -0.86 2.35
CA THR A 74 3.25 -0.27 3.01
C THR A 74 1.93 -0.80 2.43
N GLU A 75 1.83 -0.94 1.11
CA GLU A 75 0.63 -1.49 0.48
C GLU A 75 0.49 -2.99 0.72
N GLN A 76 1.59 -3.75 0.74
CA GLN A 76 1.59 -5.16 1.13
C GLN A 76 1.08 -5.36 2.55
N GLU A 77 1.54 -4.54 3.51
CA GLU A 77 1.03 -4.55 4.88
C GLU A 77 -0.48 -4.26 4.93
N ARG A 78 -0.93 -3.26 4.18
CA ARG A 78 -2.35 -2.86 4.13
C ARG A 78 -3.24 -3.91 3.46
N THR A 79 -2.76 -4.55 2.42
CA THR A 79 -3.48 -5.64 1.73
C THR A 79 -3.58 -6.87 2.61
N MET A 80 -2.52 -7.23 3.34
CA MET A 80 -2.56 -8.29 4.33
C MET A 80 -3.56 -8.01 5.46
N GLU A 81 -3.60 -6.78 5.97
CA GLU A 81 -4.58 -6.38 6.99
C GLU A 81 -6.01 -6.51 6.46
N ARG A 82 -6.27 -6.03 5.24
CA ARG A 82 -7.59 -6.19 4.58
C ARG A 82 -7.97 -7.64 4.38
N ALA A 83 -7.04 -8.48 3.94
CA ALA A 83 -7.28 -9.91 3.76
C ALA A 83 -7.64 -10.60 5.08
N LYS A 84 -7.02 -10.22 6.19
CA LYS A 84 -7.36 -10.73 7.52
C LYS A 84 -8.78 -10.35 7.94
N ILE A 85 -9.16 -9.08 7.76
CA ILE A 85 -10.52 -8.60 8.09
C ILE A 85 -11.56 -9.35 7.25
N GLN A 86 -11.33 -9.45 5.94
CA GLN A 86 -12.22 -10.20 5.05
C GLN A 86 -12.30 -11.68 5.42
N GLY A 87 -11.19 -12.31 5.83
CA GLY A 87 -11.19 -13.69 6.32
C GLY A 87 -12.06 -13.88 7.57
N ILE A 88 -12.04 -12.92 8.50
CA ILE A 88 -12.89 -12.95 9.69
C ILE A 88 -14.37 -12.74 9.33
N GLU A 89 -14.68 -11.80 8.44
CA GLU A 89 -16.05 -11.55 8.00
C GLU A 89 -16.67 -12.74 7.26
N THR A 90 -15.91 -13.32 6.32
CA THR A 90 -16.34 -14.48 5.52
C THR A 90 -16.52 -15.73 6.38
N SER A 91 -15.58 -16.01 7.30
CA SER A 91 -15.73 -17.14 8.24
C SER A 91 -16.89 -16.92 9.21
N GLY A 92 -17.08 -15.70 9.73
CA GLY A 92 -18.21 -15.37 10.59
C GLY A 92 -19.56 -15.50 9.88
N GLU A 93 -19.64 -15.13 8.61
CA GLU A 93 -20.85 -15.34 7.79
C GLU A 93 -21.13 -16.83 7.58
N LEU A 94 -20.11 -17.62 7.24
CA LEU A 94 -20.24 -19.06 7.09
C LEU A 94 -20.76 -19.72 8.36
N MET A 95 -20.21 -19.37 9.53
CA MET A 95 -20.66 -19.92 10.81
C MET A 95 -22.13 -19.60 11.11
N ARG A 96 -22.57 -18.36 10.84
CA ARG A 96 -23.99 -17.99 11.00
C ARG A 96 -24.90 -18.78 10.07
N ARG A 97 -24.49 -19.01 8.82
CA ARG A 97 -25.26 -19.81 7.86
C ARG A 97 -25.39 -21.26 8.34
N LEU A 98 -24.29 -21.88 8.76
CA LEU A 98 -24.28 -23.26 9.25
C LEU A 98 -25.17 -23.43 10.49
N ALA A 99 -25.08 -22.51 11.46
CA ALA A 99 -25.91 -22.56 12.66
C ALA A 99 -27.42 -22.39 12.37
N MET A 100 -27.78 -21.55 11.38
CA MET A 100 -29.18 -21.39 10.97
C MET A 100 -29.71 -22.61 10.21
N ASP A 101 -28.85 -23.31 9.47
CA ASP A 101 -29.23 -24.54 8.75
C ASP A 101 -29.45 -25.70 9.74
N GLU A 102 -28.64 -25.78 10.80
CA GLU A 102 -28.80 -26.75 11.89
C GLU A 102 -30.11 -26.55 12.65
N LEU A 103 -30.42 -25.32 13.07
CA LEU A 103 -31.69 -25.00 13.74
C LEU A 103 -32.93 -25.30 12.88
N ARG A 104 -32.80 -25.17 11.55
CA ARG A 104 -33.91 -25.46 10.63
C ARG A 104 -34.10 -26.97 10.40
N GLY A 105 -33.05 -27.77 10.60
CA GLY A 105 -33.16 -29.24 10.66
C GLY A 105 -33.89 -29.72 11.91
N ASP A 106 -33.67 -29.05 13.05
CA ASP A 106 -34.34 -29.39 14.32
C ASP A 106 -35.85 -29.04 14.35
N GLU A 107 -36.36 -28.23 13.41
CA GLU A 107 -37.80 -27.91 13.31
C GLU A 107 -38.61 -29.01 12.57
N GLU A 108 -37.96 -29.95 11.85
CA GLU A 108 -38.63 -31.07 11.18
C GLU A 108 -38.88 -32.29 12.09
N ASP A 109 -38.30 -32.32 13.30
CA ASP A 109 -38.49 -33.41 14.29
C ASP A 109 -39.48 -33.05 15.42
N ALA A 110 -40.10 -31.86 15.37
CA ALA A 110 -41.00 -31.36 16.42
C ALA A 110 -42.51 -31.55 16.13
N ASP A 111 -42.89 -32.33 15.11
CA ASP A 111 -44.30 -32.58 14.77
C ASP A 111 -44.82 -34.02 15.00
N ASP A 112 -44.01 -34.96 15.53
CA ASP A 112 -44.43 -36.35 15.80
C ASP A 112 -44.35 -36.77 17.28
N SER A 113 -45.08 -36.09 18.18
CA SER A 113 -45.39 -36.68 19.50
C SER A 113 -46.63 -36.10 20.19
N CYS A 114 -47.78 -36.11 19.51
CA CYS A 114 -49.08 -35.89 20.17
C CYS A 114 -50.13 -36.92 19.72
N ALA A 115 -49.80 -38.22 19.81
CA ALA A 115 -50.80 -39.27 19.66
C ALA A 115 -50.45 -40.53 20.48
N ALA A 116 -50.71 -40.52 21.78
CA ALA A 116 -51.09 -41.73 22.54
C ALA A 116 -51.47 -41.36 23.98
N GLY A 117 -52.75 -41.10 24.21
CA GLY A 117 -53.38 -41.22 25.52
C GLY A 117 -54.54 -42.20 25.38
N ASP A 118 -54.29 -43.48 25.68
CA ASP A 118 -55.30 -44.55 25.70
C ASP A 118 -55.40 -45.09 27.13
N GLY A 119 -56.63 -45.25 27.62
CA GLY A 119 -56.98 -46.00 28.85
C GLY A 119 -57.58 -45.19 29.99
#